data_AF-A0A8H6DME8-F1
#
_entry.id   AF-A0A8H6DME8-F1
#
_cell.length_a   1.000
_cell.length_b   1.000
_cell.length_c   1.000
_cell.angle_alpha   90.00
_cell.angle_beta   90.00
_cell.angle_gamma   90.00
#
_symmetry.space_group_name_H-M   'P 1'
#
loop_
_entity.id
_entity.type
_entity.pdbx_description
1 polymer ?
#
loop_
_entity_poly.entity_id
_entity_poly.type
_entity_poly.pdbx_seq_one_letter_code
_entity_poly.pdbx_strand_id
1 'polypeptide(L)'
;MAYSNSNSDVFDVVVIGGGPVGLAAGYEVAKAGSKVMILEQNNFFNQAGSSGDLARMFRTMYTEEFMAKLAIEAMKHWDALEKDAGVSLRWMGGLLNFGDKDMGGDTPEGSLLGPKANLDKFGMIYKELTAAQIEEQYPFKNLDPKWIGLFAPDNGVINVQLLLRTLYSLAKDYGAQAKQHTQVKQLRPLDSDKSIWEVHAMVHDKEVKYLTKKIIITSGAYVNHVLKPSFSIGLRLEIWEMVATYFNTNPGPNGTIFPSMWFQFGPSVNGRSQLFYGFPALPWGPPNVVRIAVDAATRTIDDPSQRQANVLDPRDIQDTQDFVRDHVVGVDATVPASTVSCLQTNVFDNMFVLDFLPEKYLRGGAEKSIAVFTAGWAMKFVPTLGKALAEMALTGKSDYKLDEFSITRPAPEGKEIIVEDPVSINASVKKEATLSLSRTDCTQSQGSSCRSN
;
A
#
# COMPACT_ATOMS: atom_id res chain seq x y z
N MET A 1 18.60 24.08 -22.69
CA MET A 1 18.28 24.15 -24.13
C MET A 1 16.78 24.01 -24.29
N ALA A 2 16.24 24.64 -25.34
CA ALA A 2 14.85 25.02 -25.58
C ALA A 2 13.78 23.97 -25.22
N TYR A 3 12.72 24.44 -24.53
CA TYR A 3 11.42 23.77 -24.48
C TYR A 3 10.75 23.93 -25.84
N SER A 4 10.59 22.84 -26.60
CA SER A 4 9.71 22.81 -27.76
C SER A 4 8.26 22.69 -27.29
N ASN A 5 7.45 23.73 -27.52
CA ASN A 5 6.00 23.69 -27.38
C ASN A 5 5.38 22.77 -28.45
N SER A 6 5.43 21.46 -28.22
CA SER A 6 4.64 20.50 -28.98
C SER A 6 3.77 19.70 -28.01
N ASN A 7 2.47 19.58 -28.32
CA ASN A 7 1.50 18.79 -27.55
C ASN A 7 1.92 17.29 -27.40
N SER A 8 2.97 16.84 -28.09
CA SER A 8 3.57 15.51 -27.94
C SER A 8 4.35 15.29 -26.64
N ASP A 9 4.61 16.33 -25.82
CA ASP A 9 5.37 16.21 -24.56
C ASP A 9 4.48 16.02 -23.31
N VAL A 10 3.17 16.17 -23.44
CA VAL A 10 2.20 15.96 -22.34
C VAL A 10 1.86 14.47 -22.24
N PHE A 11 1.78 13.95 -21.02
CA PHE A 11 1.27 12.61 -20.72
C PHE A 11 -0.24 12.66 -20.48
N ASP A 12 -0.95 11.59 -20.80
CA ASP A 12 -2.35 11.49 -20.39
C ASP A 12 -2.42 11.25 -18.88
N VAL A 13 -1.52 10.43 -18.34
CA VAL A 13 -1.43 10.11 -16.91
C VAL A 13 0.02 10.05 -16.44
N VAL A 14 0.30 10.61 -15.27
CA VAL A 14 1.53 10.34 -14.51
C VAL A 14 1.17 9.58 -13.24
N VAL A 15 1.81 8.43 -13.02
CA VAL A 15 1.69 7.62 -11.82
C VAL A 15 2.89 7.90 -10.91
N ILE A 16 2.62 8.24 -9.65
CA ILE A 16 3.62 8.58 -8.64
C ILE A 16 3.69 7.45 -7.62
N GLY A 17 4.83 6.75 -7.59
CA GLY A 17 5.07 5.55 -6.81
C GLY A 17 5.04 4.31 -7.69
N GLY A 18 6.19 3.66 -7.88
CA GLY A 18 6.38 2.46 -8.71
C GLY A 18 6.26 1.15 -7.93
N GLY A 19 5.42 1.11 -6.91
CA GLY A 19 5.07 -0.11 -6.18
C GLY A 19 4.03 -0.96 -6.91
N PRO A 20 3.52 -2.04 -6.29
CA PRO A 20 2.58 -2.97 -6.94
C PRO A 20 1.35 -2.28 -7.54
N VAL A 21 0.70 -1.41 -6.77
CA VAL A 21 -0.52 -0.71 -7.23
C VAL A 21 -0.21 0.32 -8.31
N GLY A 22 0.90 1.05 -8.20
CA GLY A 22 1.31 2.02 -9.21
C GLY A 22 1.71 1.36 -10.53
N LEU A 23 2.42 0.22 -10.48
CA LEU A 23 2.73 -0.58 -11.66
C LEU A 23 1.46 -1.17 -12.28
N ALA A 24 0.51 -1.65 -11.48
CA ALA A 24 -0.78 -2.13 -11.98
C ALA A 24 -1.62 -1.02 -12.63
N ALA A 25 -1.67 0.16 -12.03
CA ALA A 25 -2.35 1.32 -12.60
C ALA A 25 -1.68 1.77 -13.90
N GLY A 26 -0.35 1.85 -13.92
CA GLY A 26 0.41 2.18 -15.12
C GLY A 26 0.23 1.16 -16.25
N TYR A 27 0.16 -0.12 -15.90
CA TYR A 27 -0.17 -1.21 -16.84
C TYR A 27 -1.56 -1.03 -17.45
N GLU A 28 -2.61 -0.87 -16.63
CA GLU A 28 -3.99 -0.73 -17.11
C GLU A 28 -4.20 0.54 -17.95
N VAL A 29 -3.55 1.66 -17.57
CA VAL A 29 -3.58 2.90 -18.36
C VAL A 29 -2.88 2.71 -19.71
N ALA A 30 -1.70 2.07 -19.74
CA ALA A 30 -0.97 1.80 -20.97
C ALA A 30 -1.75 0.84 -21.89
N LYS A 31 -2.36 -0.21 -21.31
CA LYS A 31 -3.20 -1.18 -22.01
C LYS A 31 -4.42 -0.53 -22.66
N ALA A 32 -4.96 0.53 -22.05
CA ALA A 32 -6.02 1.36 -22.63
C ALA A 32 -5.53 2.29 -23.76
N GLY A 33 -4.25 2.23 -24.16
CA GLY A 33 -3.66 3.01 -25.25
C GLY A 33 -3.29 4.44 -24.87
N SER A 34 -3.29 4.79 -23.58
CA SER A 34 -3.00 6.14 -23.08
C SER A 34 -1.51 6.31 -22.78
N LYS A 35 -0.97 7.51 -23.04
CA LYS A 35 0.45 7.81 -22.82
C LYS A 35 0.71 8.01 -21.33
N VAL A 36 1.41 7.06 -20.70
CA VAL A 36 1.65 7.05 -19.25
C VAL A 36 3.12 7.06 -18.85
N MET A 37 3.42 7.75 -17.76
CA MET A 37 4.73 7.77 -17.10
C MET A 37 4.59 7.29 -15.66
N ILE A 38 5.41 6.34 -15.24
CA ILE A 38 5.51 5.83 -13.87
C ILE A 38 6.80 6.36 -13.24
N LEU A 39 6.68 7.09 -12.13
CA LEU A 39 7.80 7.69 -11.41
C LEU A 39 8.02 6.98 -10.06
N GLU A 40 9.21 6.43 -9.86
CA GLU A 40 9.65 5.80 -8.61
C GLU A 40 10.85 6.55 -8.04
N GLN A 41 10.79 6.92 -6.76
CA GLN A 41 11.86 7.69 -6.12
C GLN A 41 13.12 6.87 -5.86
N ASN A 42 13.00 5.55 -5.73
CA ASN A 42 14.12 4.62 -5.57
C ASN A 42 14.37 3.81 -6.85
N ASN A 43 15.12 2.71 -6.76
CA ASN A 43 15.08 1.65 -7.77
C ASN A 43 13.72 0.97 -7.78
N PHE A 44 13.26 0.46 -8.92
CA PHE A 44 12.12 -0.46 -8.91
C PHE A 44 12.46 -1.71 -8.07
N PHE A 45 11.43 -2.31 -7.47
CA PHE A 45 11.55 -3.55 -6.68
C PHE A 45 12.42 -3.42 -5.40
N ASN A 46 12.47 -2.21 -4.84
CA ASN A 46 13.20 -1.90 -3.61
C ASN A 46 12.46 -2.37 -2.34
N GLN A 47 13.13 -2.26 -1.19
CA GLN A 47 12.60 -2.61 0.14
C GLN A 47 12.25 -1.39 1.02
N ALA A 48 12.25 -0.18 0.45
CA ALA A 48 12.06 1.07 1.20
C ALA A 48 10.61 1.31 1.62
N GLY A 49 9.64 0.63 0.99
CA GLY A 49 8.21 0.75 1.30
C GLY A 49 7.57 -0.52 1.88
N SER A 50 6.35 -0.81 1.41
CA SER A 50 5.46 -1.87 1.94
C SER A 50 5.53 -3.19 1.17
N SER A 51 6.26 -3.21 0.05
CA SER A 51 6.22 -4.30 -0.94
C SER A 51 7.53 -5.08 -1.00
N GLY A 52 8.39 -4.88 -0.01
CA GLY A 52 9.52 -5.75 0.23
C GLY A 52 9.08 -7.16 0.66
N ASP A 53 9.95 -8.16 0.49
CA ASP A 53 9.74 -9.60 0.78
C ASP A 53 9.25 -10.51 -0.38
N LEU A 54 9.16 -11.83 -0.14
CA LEU A 54 8.83 -12.88 -1.12
C LEU A 54 7.33 -13.10 -1.35
N ALA A 55 6.50 -12.89 -0.32
CA ALA A 55 5.11 -13.36 -0.31
C ALA A 55 4.11 -12.41 0.36
N ARG A 56 2.86 -12.47 -0.11
CA ARG A 56 1.68 -11.87 0.54
C ARG A 56 0.48 -12.80 0.40
N MET A 57 -0.45 -12.71 1.35
CA MET A 57 -1.68 -13.49 1.31
C MET A 57 -2.61 -12.98 0.22
N PHE A 58 -3.16 -13.90 -0.58
CA PHE A 58 -4.38 -13.72 -1.35
C PHE A 58 -5.54 -14.33 -0.56
N ARG A 59 -6.37 -13.48 0.06
CA ARG A 59 -7.43 -13.87 1.00
C ARG A 59 -8.81 -13.44 0.52
N THR A 60 -9.80 -14.33 0.64
CA THR A 60 -11.22 -14.10 0.35
C THR A 60 -12.11 -14.09 1.60
N MET A 61 -11.62 -14.62 2.73
CA MET A 61 -12.38 -14.72 3.98
C MET A 61 -12.47 -13.37 4.71
N TYR A 62 -13.47 -12.55 4.41
CA TYR A 62 -13.71 -11.22 5.01
C TYR A 62 -15.04 -11.14 5.77
N THR A 63 -15.03 -10.48 6.94
CA THR A 63 -16.23 -10.24 7.77
C THR A 63 -17.15 -9.19 7.14
N GLU A 64 -16.59 -8.11 6.60
CA GLU A 64 -17.34 -7.04 5.99
C GLU A 64 -17.77 -7.44 4.58
N GLU A 65 -19.07 -7.34 4.27
CA GLU A 65 -19.62 -7.78 2.99
C GLU A 65 -18.96 -7.09 1.78
N PHE A 66 -18.73 -5.77 1.87
CA PHE A 66 -18.12 -5.02 0.76
C PHE A 66 -16.68 -5.49 0.48
N MET A 67 -15.92 -5.84 1.51
CA MET A 67 -14.58 -6.41 1.37
C MET A 67 -14.61 -7.84 0.83
N ALA A 68 -15.55 -8.66 1.29
CA ALA A 68 -15.74 -10.01 0.76
C ALA A 68 -16.08 -9.97 -0.74
N LYS A 69 -17.01 -9.10 -1.14
CA LYS A 69 -17.36 -8.87 -2.54
C LYS A 69 -16.16 -8.40 -3.35
N LEU A 70 -15.38 -7.44 -2.83
CA LEU A 70 -14.16 -6.96 -3.49
C LEU A 70 -13.13 -8.09 -3.67
N ALA A 71 -12.98 -8.97 -2.68
CA ALA A 71 -12.02 -10.07 -2.73
C ALA A 71 -12.41 -11.14 -3.77
N ILE A 72 -13.70 -11.43 -3.90
CA ILE A 72 -14.23 -12.33 -4.92
C ILE A 72 -14.05 -11.73 -6.32
N GLU A 73 -14.36 -10.45 -6.51
CA GLU A 73 -14.11 -9.79 -7.80
C GLU A 73 -12.61 -9.71 -8.12
N ALA A 74 -11.76 -9.56 -7.10
CA ALA A 74 -10.31 -9.59 -7.28
C ALA A 74 -9.82 -10.92 -7.85
N MET A 75 -10.46 -12.06 -7.55
CA MET A 75 -10.09 -13.35 -8.15
C MET A 75 -10.09 -13.25 -9.68
N LYS A 76 -11.14 -12.69 -10.28
CA LYS A 76 -11.27 -12.53 -11.73
C LYS A 76 -10.20 -11.62 -12.32
N HIS A 77 -9.83 -10.54 -11.62
CA HIS A 77 -8.77 -9.65 -12.08
C HIS A 77 -7.39 -10.27 -11.98
N TRP A 78 -7.16 -11.10 -10.97
CA TRP A 78 -5.94 -11.89 -10.90
C TRP A 78 -5.87 -12.91 -12.03
N ASP A 79 -6.95 -13.63 -12.31
CA ASP A 79 -7.00 -14.58 -13.43
C ASP A 79 -6.73 -13.88 -14.77
N ALA A 80 -7.29 -12.68 -14.96
CA ALA A 80 -7.04 -11.87 -16.14
C ALA A 80 -5.57 -11.41 -16.24
N LEU A 81 -4.98 -10.96 -15.13
CA LEU A 81 -3.56 -10.57 -15.10
C LEU A 81 -2.64 -11.78 -15.36
N GLU A 82 -2.90 -12.95 -14.77
CA GLU A 82 -2.11 -14.17 -14.99
C GLU A 82 -2.22 -14.65 -16.44
N LYS A 83 -3.41 -14.50 -17.06
CA LYS A 83 -3.62 -14.76 -18.49
C LYS A 83 -2.79 -13.82 -19.36
N ASP A 84 -2.80 -12.53 -19.07
CA ASP A 84 -2.00 -11.54 -19.80
C ASP A 84 -0.49 -11.75 -19.60
N ALA A 85 -0.09 -12.19 -18.41
CA ALA A 85 1.29 -12.49 -18.06
C ALA A 85 1.80 -13.81 -18.65
N GLY A 86 0.91 -14.74 -19.01
CA GLY A 86 1.27 -16.08 -19.44
C GLY A 86 1.92 -16.95 -18.36
N VAL A 87 1.80 -16.58 -17.09
CA VAL A 87 2.38 -17.28 -15.94
C VAL A 87 1.51 -17.11 -14.70
N SER A 88 1.47 -18.14 -13.84
CA SER A 88 0.85 -18.04 -12.52
C SER A 88 1.66 -17.12 -11.60
N LEU A 89 0.98 -16.14 -11.01
CA LEU A 89 1.51 -15.20 -10.03
C LEU A 89 1.13 -15.58 -8.60
N ARG A 90 0.19 -16.52 -8.46
CA ARG A 90 -0.30 -17.05 -7.19
C ARG A 90 -0.09 -18.56 -7.08
N TRP A 91 0.17 -19.02 -5.87
CA TRP A 91 0.09 -20.42 -5.50
C TRP A 91 -1.10 -20.65 -4.57
N MET A 92 -2.14 -21.31 -5.08
CA MET A 92 -3.43 -21.51 -4.42
C MET A 92 -3.42 -22.74 -3.50
N GLY A 93 -2.68 -22.66 -2.39
CA GLY A 93 -2.59 -23.73 -1.38
C GLY A 93 -3.68 -23.69 -0.31
N GLY A 94 -4.59 -22.72 -0.35
CA GLY A 94 -5.61 -22.47 0.67
C GLY A 94 -5.14 -21.57 1.81
N LEU A 95 -6.07 -21.29 2.73
CA LEU A 95 -5.83 -20.53 3.96
C LEU A 95 -6.53 -21.21 5.13
N LEU A 96 -5.79 -21.47 6.20
CA LEU A 96 -6.33 -21.88 7.50
C LEU A 96 -6.38 -20.66 8.44
N ASN A 97 -7.57 -20.17 8.73
CA ASN A 97 -7.78 -19.28 9.88
C ASN A 97 -8.12 -20.15 11.09
N PHE A 98 -7.50 -19.96 12.25
CA PHE A 98 -7.81 -20.75 13.44
C PHE A 98 -7.58 -19.99 14.74
N GLY A 99 -8.11 -20.48 15.86
CA GLY A 99 -7.89 -19.89 17.17
C GLY A 99 -9.15 -19.83 18.02
N ASP A 100 -9.20 -18.85 18.91
CA ASP A 100 -10.34 -18.61 19.76
C ASP A 100 -11.54 -18.11 18.94
N LYS A 101 -12.67 -18.82 19.05
CA LYS A 101 -13.91 -18.52 18.32
C LYS A 101 -14.55 -17.20 18.72
N ASP A 102 -14.26 -16.74 19.94
CA ASP A 102 -14.84 -15.52 20.51
C ASP A 102 -13.96 -14.29 20.20
N MET A 103 -12.81 -14.49 19.53
CA MET A 103 -11.94 -13.41 19.08
C MET A 103 -12.44 -12.76 17.80
N GLY A 104 -12.61 -11.43 17.84
CA GLY A 104 -12.74 -10.61 16.65
C GLY A 104 -13.60 -9.35 16.80
N GLY A 105 -13.72 -8.58 15.71
CA GLY A 105 -14.46 -7.32 15.65
C GLY A 105 -13.54 -6.09 15.64
N ASP A 106 -12.54 -6.07 16.52
CA ASP A 106 -11.57 -4.97 16.64
C ASP A 106 -10.15 -5.34 16.16
N THR A 107 -9.96 -6.49 15.51
CA THR A 107 -8.65 -6.90 14.99
C THR A 107 -8.43 -6.38 13.57
N PRO A 108 -7.17 -6.17 13.13
CA PRO A 108 -6.85 -5.78 11.75
C PRO A 108 -7.42 -6.75 10.69
N GLU A 109 -7.60 -8.02 11.05
CA GLU A 109 -8.05 -9.10 10.16
C GLU A 109 -9.53 -9.50 10.40
N GLY A 110 -10.27 -8.72 11.21
CA GLY A 110 -11.69 -8.92 11.49
C GLY A 110 -11.94 -9.93 12.62
N SER A 111 -12.70 -10.98 12.33
CA SER A 111 -13.01 -12.06 13.29
C SER A 111 -12.84 -13.42 12.65
N LEU A 112 -12.55 -14.46 13.46
CA LEU A 112 -12.33 -15.81 12.95
C LEU A 112 -13.55 -16.35 12.20
N LEU A 113 -14.75 -16.17 12.77
CA LEU A 113 -16.00 -16.71 12.23
C LEU A 113 -16.82 -15.71 11.41
N GLY A 114 -16.52 -14.41 11.48
CA GLY A 114 -17.23 -13.37 10.74
C GLY A 114 -17.33 -13.62 9.23
N PRO A 115 -16.30 -14.17 8.56
CA PRO A 115 -16.37 -14.45 7.13
C PRO A 115 -17.45 -15.45 6.71
N LYS A 116 -17.91 -16.35 7.60
CA LYS A 116 -18.81 -17.47 7.22
C LYS A 116 -20.07 -17.01 6.51
N ALA A 117 -20.74 -15.98 7.02
CA ALA A 117 -21.97 -15.47 6.43
C ALA A 117 -21.76 -14.98 4.98
N ASN A 118 -20.61 -14.34 4.70
CA ASN A 118 -20.27 -13.90 3.35
C ASN A 118 -19.85 -15.08 2.48
N LEU A 119 -19.08 -16.04 3.02
CA LEU A 119 -18.69 -17.25 2.29
C LEU A 119 -19.93 -18.02 1.83
N ASP A 120 -20.91 -18.23 2.72
CA ASP A 120 -22.19 -18.87 2.39
C ASP A 120 -22.96 -18.07 1.33
N LYS A 121 -23.07 -16.75 1.51
CA LYS A 121 -23.78 -15.85 0.61
C LYS A 121 -23.21 -15.85 -0.81
N PHE A 122 -21.89 -15.94 -0.93
CA PHE A 122 -21.20 -15.94 -2.22
C PHE A 122 -20.86 -17.34 -2.76
N GLY A 123 -21.29 -18.40 -2.07
CA GLY A 123 -21.07 -19.79 -2.50
C GLY A 123 -19.61 -20.23 -2.47
N MET A 124 -18.79 -19.64 -1.59
CA MET A 124 -17.39 -19.98 -1.42
C MET A 124 -17.24 -21.24 -0.57
N ILE A 125 -16.33 -22.14 -0.95
CA ILE A 125 -16.12 -23.40 -0.24
C ILE A 125 -15.25 -23.15 0.99
N TYR A 126 -15.65 -23.72 2.13
CA TYR A 126 -14.83 -23.78 3.33
C TYR A 126 -15.10 -25.05 4.14
N LYS A 127 -14.18 -25.38 5.04
CA LYS A 127 -14.27 -26.50 5.98
C LYS A 127 -13.94 -26.03 7.38
N GLU A 128 -14.79 -26.38 8.33
CA GLU A 128 -14.50 -26.19 9.75
C GLU A 128 -13.63 -27.33 10.28
N LEU A 129 -12.67 -26.99 11.14
CA LEU A 129 -11.76 -27.92 11.78
C LEU A 129 -11.76 -27.69 13.29
N THR A 130 -11.64 -28.77 14.06
CA THR A 130 -11.33 -28.71 15.49
C THR A 130 -9.82 -28.55 15.71
N ALA A 131 -9.41 -28.10 16.89
CA ALA A 131 -7.99 -28.07 17.29
C ALA A 131 -7.26 -29.40 17.02
N ALA A 132 -7.86 -30.54 17.40
CA ALA A 132 -7.26 -31.86 17.17
C ALA A 132 -7.09 -32.18 15.68
N GLN A 133 -8.06 -31.82 14.84
CA GLN A 133 -7.96 -32.01 13.39
C GLN A 133 -6.90 -31.09 12.77
N ILE A 134 -6.69 -29.89 13.33
CA ILE A 134 -5.62 -28.99 12.90
C ILE A 134 -4.26 -29.60 13.24
N GLU A 135 -4.05 -30.05 14.48
CA GLU A 135 -2.79 -30.68 14.90
C GLU A 135 -2.49 -31.99 14.15
N GLU A 136 -3.52 -32.69 13.66
CA GLU A 136 -3.35 -33.87 12.79
C GLU A 136 -2.89 -33.50 11.37
N GLN A 137 -3.36 -32.36 10.83
CA GLN A 137 -3.17 -31.97 9.42
C GLN A 137 -2.07 -30.93 9.19
N TYR A 138 -1.70 -30.19 10.23
CA TYR A 138 -0.77 -29.08 10.20
C TYR A 138 0.28 -29.27 11.31
N PRO A 139 1.49 -28.71 11.15
CA PRO A 139 2.57 -28.87 12.11
C PRO A 139 2.39 -27.94 13.34
N PHE A 140 1.23 -28.02 13.99
CA PHE A 140 0.91 -27.34 15.23
C PHE A 140 0.84 -28.33 16.40
N LYS A 141 0.94 -27.79 17.62
CA LYS A 141 0.85 -28.54 18.88
C LYS A 141 0.29 -27.65 19.98
N ASN A 142 -0.17 -28.28 21.06
CA ASN A 142 -0.64 -27.61 22.27
C ASN A 142 -1.70 -26.52 21.98
N LEU A 143 -2.55 -26.73 20.96
CA LEU A 143 -3.67 -25.85 20.70
C LEU A 143 -4.71 -26.02 21.82
N ASP A 144 -5.37 -24.93 22.24
CA ASP A 144 -6.49 -25.06 23.17
C ASP A 144 -7.57 -25.94 22.53
N PRO A 145 -8.04 -27.02 23.19
CA PRO A 145 -9.06 -27.92 22.63
C PRO A 145 -10.38 -27.23 22.23
N LYS A 146 -10.64 -26.01 22.73
CA LYS A 146 -11.81 -25.20 22.37
C LYS A 146 -11.61 -24.37 21.11
N TRP A 147 -10.37 -24.26 20.62
CA TRP A 147 -10.09 -23.55 19.37
C TRP A 147 -10.71 -24.28 18.19
N ILE A 148 -11.06 -23.48 17.19
CA ILE A 148 -11.64 -23.93 15.93
C ILE A 148 -10.85 -23.36 14.77
N GLY A 149 -11.02 -23.95 13.60
CA GLY A 149 -10.41 -23.51 12.36
C GLY A 149 -11.42 -23.43 11.23
N LEU A 150 -11.12 -22.56 10.28
CA LEU A 150 -11.81 -22.35 9.03
C LEU A 150 -10.78 -22.44 7.91
N PHE A 151 -10.85 -23.51 7.13
CA PHE A 151 -10.01 -23.72 5.95
C PHE A 151 -10.77 -23.38 4.68
N ALA A 152 -10.21 -22.53 3.82
CA ALA A 152 -10.77 -22.19 2.52
C ALA A 152 -9.73 -22.40 1.39
N PRO A 153 -10.00 -23.29 0.40
CA PRO A 153 -9.03 -23.67 -0.63
C PRO A 153 -8.78 -22.57 -1.66
N ASP A 154 -9.74 -21.67 -1.90
CA ASP A 154 -9.67 -20.60 -2.91
C ASP A 154 -8.80 -19.40 -2.47
N ASN A 155 -7.85 -19.64 -1.58
CA ASN A 155 -6.91 -18.68 -1.04
C ASN A 155 -5.48 -19.12 -1.39
N GLY A 156 -4.52 -18.20 -1.34
CA GLY A 156 -3.16 -18.56 -1.73
C GLY A 156 -2.11 -17.53 -1.43
N VAL A 157 -0.91 -17.81 -1.93
CA VAL A 157 0.26 -16.95 -1.74
C VAL A 157 0.61 -16.26 -3.05
N ILE A 158 0.72 -14.93 -3.00
CA ILE A 158 1.16 -14.10 -4.12
C ILE A 158 2.69 -14.13 -4.17
N ASN A 159 3.26 -14.44 -5.34
CA ASN A 159 4.68 -14.25 -5.60
C ASN A 159 4.96 -12.77 -5.88
N VAL A 160 5.36 -12.03 -4.83
CA VAL A 160 5.52 -10.57 -4.89
C VAL A 160 6.58 -10.16 -5.90
N GLN A 161 7.70 -10.88 -5.91
CA GLN A 161 8.83 -10.57 -6.79
C GLN A 161 8.48 -10.77 -8.27
N LEU A 162 7.77 -11.86 -8.59
CA LEU A 162 7.30 -12.12 -9.94
C LEU A 162 6.24 -11.11 -10.36
N LEU A 163 5.22 -10.87 -9.52
CA LEU A 163 4.16 -9.88 -9.77
C LEU A 163 4.74 -8.52 -10.18
N LEU A 164 5.67 -7.99 -9.40
CA LEU A 164 6.26 -6.68 -9.64
C LEU A 164 6.97 -6.62 -11.00
N ARG A 165 7.77 -7.64 -11.34
CA ARG A 165 8.50 -7.70 -12.62
C ARG A 165 7.55 -7.89 -13.80
N THR A 166 6.51 -8.70 -13.62
CA THR A 166 5.46 -8.91 -14.61
C THR A 166 4.71 -7.62 -14.89
N LEU A 167 4.20 -6.93 -13.88
CA LEU A 167 3.49 -5.66 -14.06
C LEU A 167 4.37 -4.58 -14.71
N TYR A 168 5.64 -4.48 -14.29
CA TYR A 168 6.60 -3.57 -14.90
C TYR A 168 6.83 -3.88 -16.38
N SER A 169 6.99 -5.17 -16.73
CA SER A 169 7.22 -5.61 -18.12
C SER A 169 5.98 -5.38 -18.98
N LEU A 170 4.81 -5.82 -18.51
CA LEU A 170 3.54 -5.61 -19.20
C LEU A 170 3.27 -4.12 -19.44
N ALA A 171 3.46 -3.26 -18.43
CA ALA A 171 3.28 -1.82 -18.61
C ALA A 171 4.17 -1.29 -19.74
N LYS A 172 5.44 -1.69 -19.78
CA LYS A 172 6.39 -1.27 -20.83
C LYS A 172 6.04 -1.84 -22.21
N ASP A 173 5.58 -3.08 -22.28
CA ASP A 173 5.18 -3.72 -23.53
C ASP A 173 3.98 -3.00 -24.16
N TYR A 174 3.09 -2.44 -23.33
CA TYR A 174 2.00 -1.54 -23.76
C TYR A 174 2.43 -0.07 -23.93
N GLY A 175 3.73 0.24 -23.84
CA GLY A 175 4.28 1.57 -24.14
C GLY A 175 4.39 2.53 -22.96
N ALA A 176 4.18 2.08 -21.72
CA ALA A 176 4.44 2.91 -20.54
C ALA A 176 5.91 3.32 -20.45
N GLN A 177 6.15 4.58 -20.09
CA GLN A 177 7.47 5.02 -19.65
C GLN A 177 7.60 4.82 -18.14
N ALA A 178 8.78 4.39 -17.69
CA ALA A 178 9.05 4.19 -16.27
C ALA A 178 10.41 4.78 -15.90
N LYS A 179 10.46 5.59 -14.85
CA LYS A 179 11.67 6.26 -14.37
C LYS A 179 11.87 5.97 -12.89
N GLN A 180 13.02 5.39 -12.58
CA GLN A 180 13.52 5.22 -11.21
C GLN A 180 14.35 6.43 -10.78
N HIS A 181 14.69 6.52 -9.49
CA HIS A 181 15.42 7.66 -8.91
C HIS A 181 14.77 9.02 -9.20
N THR A 182 13.46 9.05 -9.38
CA THR A 182 12.69 10.23 -9.75
C THR A 182 11.73 10.57 -8.64
N GLN A 183 12.19 11.39 -7.70
CA GLN A 183 11.40 11.77 -6.54
C GLN A 183 10.53 12.98 -6.86
N VAL A 184 9.21 12.79 -6.90
CA VAL A 184 8.27 13.92 -7.03
C VAL A 184 8.30 14.75 -5.76
N LYS A 185 8.49 16.07 -5.93
CA LYS A 185 8.56 17.05 -4.83
C LYS A 185 7.33 17.94 -4.77
N GLN A 186 6.71 18.24 -5.91
CA GLN A 186 5.57 19.15 -5.94
C GLN A 186 4.73 18.94 -7.20
N LEU A 187 3.42 19.11 -7.04
CA LEU A 187 2.43 19.14 -8.11
C LEU A 187 1.78 20.52 -8.15
N ARG A 188 1.63 21.10 -9.34
CA ARG A 188 0.89 22.36 -9.52
C ARG A 188 0.13 22.36 -10.85
N PRO A 189 -1.06 22.97 -10.92
CA PRO A 189 -1.70 23.23 -12.21
C PRO A 189 -0.86 24.22 -13.01
N LEU A 190 -0.64 23.94 -14.29
CA LEU A 190 0.10 24.81 -15.20
C LEU A 190 -0.60 26.17 -15.29
N ASP A 191 0.15 27.27 -15.20
CA ASP A 191 -0.44 28.61 -15.15
C ASP A 191 -1.15 29.02 -16.44
N SER A 192 -0.65 28.55 -17.59
CA SER A 192 -1.26 28.83 -18.90
C SER A 192 -2.47 27.94 -19.22
N ASP A 193 -2.60 26.78 -18.59
CA ASP A 193 -3.69 25.83 -18.83
C ASP A 193 -3.93 24.96 -17.58
N LYS A 194 -4.98 25.28 -16.83
CA LYS A 194 -5.31 24.60 -15.57
C LYS A 194 -5.85 23.18 -15.77
N SER A 195 -6.06 22.73 -17.01
CA SER A 195 -6.34 21.32 -17.31
C SER A 195 -5.08 20.44 -17.32
N ILE A 196 -3.89 21.06 -17.33
CA ILE A 196 -2.59 20.39 -17.31
C ILE A 196 -1.93 20.61 -15.95
N TRP A 197 -1.27 19.56 -15.46
CA TRP A 197 -0.45 19.57 -14.26
C TRP A 197 1.04 19.55 -14.62
N GLU A 198 1.82 20.34 -13.89
CA GLU A 198 3.27 20.23 -13.81
C GLU A 198 3.65 19.32 -12.62
N VAL A 199 4.39 18.25 -12.93
CA VAL A 199 5.00 17.34 -11.95
C VAL A 199 6.46 17.73 -11.80
N HIS A 200 6.81 18.36 -10.68
CA HIS A 200 8.19 18.73 -10.35
C HIS A 200 8.85 17.58 -9.60
N ALA A 201 9.93 17.05 -10.16
CA ALA A 201 10.66 15.94 -9.58
C ALA A 201 12.17 16.20 -9.55
N MET A 202 12.87 15.43 -8.73
CA MET A 202 14.33 15.44 -8.62
C MET A 202 14.90 14.11 -9.09
N VAL A 203 15.92 14.17 -9.96
CA VAL A 203 16.71 13.03 -10.43
C VAL A 203 18.18 13.34 -10.21
N HIS A 204 18.84 12.61 -9.30
CA HIS A 204 20.25 12.85 -8.92
C HIS A 204 20.53 14.35 -8.67
N ASP A 205 19.73 14.97 -7.80
CA ASP A 205 19.80 16.38 -7.42
C ASP A 205 19.58 17.41 -8.55
N LYS A 206 19.05 16.97 -9.69
CA LYS A 206 18.63 17.84 -10.79
C LYS A 206 17.11 17.89 -10.87
N GLU A 207 16.57 19.11 -10.96
CA GLU A 207 15.14 19.30 -11.19
C GLU A 207 14.77 18.86 -12.61
N VAL A 208 13.71 18.06 -12.72
CA VAL A 208 13.06 17.66 -13.96
C VAL A 208 11.57 17.93 -13.85
N LYS A 209 10.92 18.18 -14.99
CA LYS A 209 9.49 18.47 -15.06
C LYS A 209 8.80 17.58 -16.06
N TYR A 210 7.59 17.16 -15.72
CA TYR A 210 6.70 16.44 -16.62
C TYR A 210 5.36 17.16 -16.67
N LEU A 211 4.73 17.17 -17.85
CA LEU A 211 3.39 17.71 -18.04
C LEU A 211 2.40 16.55 -18.17
N THR A 212 1.25 16.65 -17.52
CA THR A 212 0.22 15.59 -17.58
C THR A 212 -1.19 16.13 -17.42
N LYS A 213 -2.19 15.46 -18.00
CA LYS A 213 -3.61 15.79 -17.77
C LYS A 213 -4.12 15.27 -16.43
N LYS A 214 -3.66 14.06 -16.05
CA LYS A 214 -4.13 13.34 -14.86
C LYS A 214 -2.95 12.80 -14.04
N ILE A 215 -3.17 12.61 -12.75
CA ILE A 215 -2.18 12.10 -11.80
C ILE A 215 -2.80 10.97 -10.98
N ILE A 216 -2.05 9.89 -10.79
CA ILE A 216 -2.36 8.81 -9.86
C ILE A 216 -1.27 8.80 -8.78
N ILE A 217 -1.63 8.99 -7.51
CA ILE A 217 -0.72 8.96 -6.38
C ILE A 217 -0.85 7.61 -5.66
N THR A 218 0.19 6.79 -5.75
CA THR A 218 0.29 5.45 -5.16
C THR A 218 1.60 5.30 -4.37
N SER A 219 2.06 6.38 -3.73
CA SER A 219 3.35 6.43 -3.02
C SER A 219 3.32 5.83 -1.60
N GLY A 220 2.22 5.14 -1.22
CA GLY A 220 2.10 4.40 0.04
C GLY A 220 2.42 5.27 1.27
N ALA A 221 3.34 4.81 2.11
CA ALA A 221 3.80 5.54 3.30
C ALA A 221 4.31 6.96 2.99
N TYR A 222 4.78 7.21 1.76
CA TYR A 222 5.33 8.49 1.32
C TYR A 222 4.28 9.44 0.73
N VAL A 223 2.98 9.13 0.81
CA VAL A 223 1.90 9.97 0.27
C VAL A 223 1.96 11.41 0.77
N ASN A 224 2.31 11.63 2.04
CA ASN A 224 2.45 12.95 2.63
C ASN A 224 3.63 13.76 2.08
N HIS A 225 4.66 13.11 1.54
CA HIS A 225 5.80 13.79 0.90
C HIS A 225 5.40 14.39 -0.45
N VAL A 226 4.28 13.96 -1.02
CA VAL A 226 3.69 14.56 -2.24
C VAL A 226 2.58 15.55 -1.86
N LEU A 227 1.68 15.17 -0.95
CA LEU A 227 0.50 15.99 -0.63
C LEU A 227 0.84 17.29 0.10
N LYS A 228 1.71 17.27 1.12
CA LYS A 228 2.04 18.46 1.92
C LYS A 228 2.61 19.60 1.07
N PRO A 229 3.68 19.40 0.28
CA PRO A 229 4.25 20.48 -0.54
C PRO A 229 3.37 20.91 -1.73
N SER A 230 2.45 20.06 -2.18
CA SER A 230 1.58 20.35 -3.34
C SER A 230 0.29 21.04 -2.93
N PHE A 231 -0.32 20.63 -1.82
CA PHE A 231 -1.72 20.93 -1.50
C PHE A 231 -1.93 21.44 -0.08
N SER A 232 -0.87 21.64 0.72
CA SER A 232 -1.00 22.14 2.10
C SER A 232 -1.79 21.21 3.02
N ILE A 233 -1.86 19.92 2.67
CA ILE A 233 -2.55 18.88 3.43
C ILE A 233 -1.68 17.64 3.54
N GLY A 234 -1.89 16.86 4.59
CA GLY A 234 -1.44 15.48 4.70
C GLY A 234 -2.60 14.55 5.00
N LEU A 235 -2.32 13.27 4.98
CA LEU A 235 -3.15 12.23 5.57
C LEU A 235 -2.66 11.96 7.00
N ARG A 236 -3.58 11.75 7.94
CA ARG A 236 -3.28 11.26 9.27
C ARG A 236 -2.93 9.78 9.17
N LEU A 237 -1.64 9.49 9.08
CA LEU A 237 -1.13 8.13 8.94
C LEU A 237 -0.69 7.58 10.29
N GLU A 238 -0.98 6.31 10.50
CA GLU A 238 -0.30 5.47 11.47
C GLU A 238 0.45 4.40 10.68
N ILE A 239 1.78 4.46 10.69
CA ILE A 239 2.63 3.59 9.89
C ILE A 239 3.28 2.58 10.82
N TRP A 240 2.89 1.33 10.67
CA TRP A 240 3.43 0.21 11.43
C TRP A 240 4.73 -0.26 10.79
N GLU A 241 5.81 -0.36 11.58
CA GLU A 241 7.04 -1.03 11.16
C GLU A 241 6.92 -2.53 11.43
N MET A 242 6.21 -3.22 10.53
CA MET A 242 5.98 -4.66 10.63
C MET A 242 7.27 -5.44 10.51
N VAL A 243 7.48 -6.37 11.43
CA VAL A 243 8.58 -7.33 11.40
C VAL A 243 8.05 -8.69 10.97
N ALA A 244 8.79 -9.38 10.11
CA ALA A 244 8.53 -10.78 9.83
C ALA A 244 9.81 -11.61 9.91
N THR A 245 9.63 -12.87 10.31
CA THR A 245 10.73 -13.75 10.64
C THR A 245 10.67 -15.01 9.78
N TYR A 246 11.81 -15.40 9.25
CA TYR A 246 11.99 -16.65 8.54
C TYR A 246 12.69 -17.64 9.44
N PHE A 247 12.15 -18.86 9.55
CA PHE A 247 12.67 -19.92 10.41
C PHE A 247 12.99 -21.17 9.60
N ASN A 248 14.07 -21.86 9.99
CA ASN A 248 14.41 -23.15 9.40
C ASN A 248 13.40 -24.21 9.86
N THR A 249 13.02 -25.09 8.94
CA THR A 249 12.17 -26.25 9.21
C THR A 249 12.96 -27.54 9.12
N ASN A 250 12.52 -28.59 9.82
CA ASN A 250 13.11 -29.92 9.70
C ASN A 250 13.03 -30.40 8.23
N PRO A 251 14.16 -30.77 7.60
CA PRO A 251 14.17 -31.21 6.20
C PRO A 251 13.83 -32.70 6.05
N GLY A 252 13.52 -33.11 4.82
CA GLY A 252 13.40 -34.51 4.41
C GLY A 252 11.95 -35.03 4.30
N PRO A 253 11.74 -36.33 3.99
CA PRO A 253 10.42 -36.91 3.76
C PRO A 253 9.47 -36.84 4.96
N ASN A 254 10.03 -36.79 6.18
CA ASN A 254 9.31 -36.60 7.44
C ASN A 254 9.55 -35.19 8.00
N GLY A 255 9.90 -34.24 7.13
CA GLY A 255 10.17 -32.85 7.49
C GLY A 255 8.90 -32.06 7.82
N THR A 256 9.08 -30.84 8.31
CA THR A 256 7.95 -29.97 8.64
C THR A 256 7.46 -29.27 7.38
N ILE A 257 6.20 -29.56 7.02
CA ILE A 257 5.52 -29.00 5.85
C ILE A 257 4.22 -28.37 6.30
N PHE A 258 4.05 -27.08 6.01
CA PHE A 258 2.75 -26.42 6.09
C PHE A 258 2.06 -26.61 4.73
N PRO A 259 0.84 -27.18 4.68
CA PRO A 259 0.15 -27.41 3.41
C PRO A 259 -0.43 -26.13 2.81
N SER A 260 -0.65 -25.10 3.64
CA SER A 260 -1.23 -23.82 3.24
C SER A 260 -0.65 -22.67 4.04
N MET A 261 -0.97 -21.43 3.65
CA MET A 261 -0.81 -20.29 4.56
C MET A 261 -1.85 -20.35 5.67
N TRP A 262 -1.61 -19.61 6.75
CA TRP A 262 -2.47 -19.63 7.92
C TRP A 262 -2.47 -18.29 8.68
N PHE A 263 -3.54 -18.07 9.42
CA PHE A 263 -3.69 -16.97 10.37
C PHE A 263 -4.27 -17.49 11.69
N GLN A 264 -3.69 -17.10 12.81
CA GLN A 264 -4.10 -17.50 14.14
C GLN A 264 -4.70 -16.30 14.90
N PHE A 265 -5.83 -16.54 15.57
CA PHE A 265 -6.56 -15.56 16.37
C PHE A 265 -6.47 -15.90 17.86
N GLY A 266 -5.82 -15.04 18.65
CA GLY A 266 -5.71 -15.18 20.10
C GLY A 266 -5.85 -13.82 20.82
N PRO A 267 -6.36 -13.83 22.08
CA PRO A 267 -6.48 -12.62 22.87
C PRO A 267 -5.11 -12.06 23.22
N SER A 268 -4.99 -10.74 23.24
CA SER A 268 -3.75 -10.08 23.65
C SER A 268 -3.34 -10.49 25.06
N VAL A 269 -2.06 -10.79 25.24
CA VAL A 269 -1.47 -11.17 26.52
C VAL A 269 -0.48 -10.08 26.93
N ASN A 270 -0.63 -9.53 28.13
CA ASN A 270 0.25 -8.46 28.65
C ASN A 270 0.37 -7.25 27.71
N GLY A 271 -0.72 -6.90 27.01
CA GLY A 271 -0.74 -5.80 26.03
C GLY A 271 -0.01 -6.08 24.72
N ARG A 272 0.36 -7.33 24.46
CA ARG A 272 0.97 -7.80 23.20
C ARG A 272 -0.05 -8.55 22.37
N SER A 273 -0.02 -8.35 21.06
CA SER A 273 -0.88 -9.08 20.11
C SER A 273 -0.57 -10.57 20.18
N GLN A 274 -1.61 -11.38 20.07
CA GLN A 274 -1.51 -12.84 19.86
C GLN A 274 -2.20 -13.22 18.55
N LEU A 275 -2.02 -12.36 17.55
CA LEU A 275 -2.40 -12.61 16.18
C LEU A 275 -1.14 -12.95 15.42
N PHE A 276 -1.10 -14.12 14.79
CA PHE A 276 0.06 -14.57 14.03
C PHE A 276 -0.35 -15.03 12.65
N TYR A 277 0.55 -14.88 11.69
CA TYR A 277 0.35 -15.40 10.35
C TYR A 277 1.60 -16.06 9.83
N GLY A 278 1.40 -17.02 8.93
CA GLY A 278 2.51 -17.76 8.37
C GLY A 278 2.29 -18.18 6.93
N PHE A 279 3.42 -18.36 6.25
CA PHE A 279 3.50 -18.90 4.91
C PHE A 279 4.26 -20.22 4.92
N PRO A 280 3.83 -21.20 4.12
CA PRO A 280 4.61 -22.40 3.87
C PRO A 280 5.96 -22.07 3.23
N ALA A 281 6.87 -23.05 3.20
CA ALA A 281 8.08 -22.94 2.38
C ALA A 281 7.66 -22.73 0.92
N LEU A 282 8.17 -21.65 0.31
CA LEU A 282 7.70 -21.20 -0.99
C LEU A 282 8.52 -21.85 -2.10
N PRO A 283 7.92 -22.28 -3.22
CA PRO A 283 8.65 -22.83 -4.36
C PRO A 283 9.70 -21.89 -4.97
N TRP A 284 9.55 -20.58 -4.76
CA TRP A 284 10.47 -19.52 -5.22
C TRP A 284 11.32 -18.94 -4.08
N GLY A 285 11.24 -19.50 -2.88
CA GLY A 285 12.03 -19.11 -1.72
C GLY A 285 13.13 -20.12 -1.39
N PRO A 286 13.92 -19.86 -0.33
CA PRO A 286 14.86 -20.84 0.18
C PRO A 286 14.13 -22.13 0.65
N PRO A 287 14.65 -23.32 0.33
CA PRO A 287 14.03 -24.58 0.76
C PRO A 287 14.10 -24.74 2.28
N ASN A 288 13.09 -25.38 2.87
CA ASN A 288 12.98 -25.63 4.31
C ASN A 288 13.03 -24.35 5.17
N VAL A 289 12.49 -23.25 4.64
CA VAL A 289 12.35 -21.99 5.39
C VAL A 289 10.91 -21.52 5.29
N VAL A 290 10.28 -21.31 6.45
CA VAL A 290 8.91 -20.78 6.56
C VAL A 290 8.95 -19.35 7.08
N ARG A 291 8.00 -18.52 6.66
CA ARG A 291 7.83 -17.18 7.19
C ARG A 291 6.71 -17.20 8.23
N ILE A 292 6.99 -16.70 9.42
CA ILE A 292 6.02 -16.55 10.50
C ILE A 292 6.20 -15.16 11.11
N ALA A 293 5.10 -14.49 11.42
CA ALA A 293 5.14 -13.14 11.96
C ALA A 293 3.93 -12.87 12.86
N VAL A 294 4.13 -12.01 13.86
CA VAL A 294 3.04 -11.37 14.59
C VAL A 294 2.34 -10.35 13.68
N ASP A 295 1.02 -10.29 13.71
CA ASP A 295 0.21 -9.26 13.06
C ASP A 295 0.06 -8.04 13.97
N ALA A 296 1.20 -7.42 14.25
CA ALA A 296 1.31 -6.16 14.97
C ALA A 296 2.68 -5.54 14.72
N ALA A 297 2.83 -4.27 15.06
CA ALA A 297 4.12 -3.64 15.17
C ALA A 297 4.26 -2.99 16.54
N THR A 298 5.41 -3.19 17.19
CA THR A 298 5.70 -2.47 18.43
C THR A 298 6.00 -1.00 18.18
N ARG A 299 6.69 -0.71 17.07
CA ARG A 299 7.03 0.64 16.67
C ARG A 299 6.06 1.13 15.60
N THR A 300 5.43 2.25 15.88
CA THR A 300 4.61 2.99 14.93
C THR A 300 5.21 4.38 14.72
N ILE A 301 5.12 4.87 13.49
CA ILE A 301 5.62 6.17 13.04
C ILE A 301 4.53 6.88 12.23
N ASP A 302 4.64 8.19 12.05
CA ASP A 302 3.69 8.98 11.25
C ASP A 302 4.29 9.51 9.93
N ASP A 303 5.62 9.40 9.79
CA ASP A 303 6.36 9.77 8.59
C ASP A 303 7.44 8.71 8.28
N PRO A 304 7.54 8.22 7.03
CA PRO A 304 8.51 7.19 6.67
C PRO A 304 9.98 7.64 6.79
N SER A 305 10.27 8.94 6.93
CA SER A 305 11.62 9.43 7.26
C SER A 305 12.09 9.03 8.67
N GLN A 306 11.16 8.67 9.55
CA GLN A 306 11.46 8.15 10.90
C GLN A 306 11.83 6.66 10.89
N ARG A 307 11.75 5.98 9.74
CA ARG A 307 12.01 4.55 9.62
C ARG A 307 13.44 4.22 10.03
N GLN A 308 13.61 3.16 10.83
CA GLN A 308 14.92 2.63 11.20
C GLN A 308 15.20 1.35 10.42
N ALA A 309 15.62 1.47 9.15
CA ALA A 309 15.65 0.35 8.21
C ALA A 309 16.45 -0.90 8.66
N ASN A 310 17.45 -0.74 9.52
CA ASN A 310 18.32 -1.82 10.01
C ASN A 310 18.13 -2.14 11.49
N VAL A 311 17.11 -1.57 12.14
CA VAL A 311 16.83 -1.81 13.56
C VAL A 311 15.42 -2.37 13.65
N LEU A 312 15.33 -3.64 14.02
CA LEU A 312 14.05 -4.31 14.27
C LEU A 312 13.77 -4.26 15.78
N ASP A 313 12.51 -4.11 16.15
CA ASP A 313 12.14 -4.23 17.56
C ASP A 313 12.27 -5.70 18.00
N PRO A 314 13.13 -6.02 18.98
CA PRO A 314 13.35 -7.39 19.40
C PRO A 314 12.09 -8.03 20.00
N ARG A 315 11.12 -7.24 20.48
CA ARG A 315 9.87 -7.76 21.06
C ARG A 315 8.99 -8.42 20.01
N ASP A 316 8.92 -7.89 18.79
CA ASP A 316 8.12 -8.49 17.71
C ASP A 316 8.73 -9.82 17.24
N ILE A 317 10.06 -9.92 17.26
CA ILE A 317 10.78 -11.17 16.99
C ILE A 317 10.51 -12.17 18.12
N GLN A 318 10.64 -11.74 19.38
CA GLN A 318 10.43 -12.59 20.56
C GLN A 318 9.00 -13.15 20.61
N ASP A 319 7.98 -12.33 20.38
CA ASP A 319 6.58 -12.79 20.34
C ASP A 319 6.40 -13.91 19.29
N THR A 320 7.03 -13.75 18.13
CA THR A 320 7.00 -14.77 17.07
C THR A 320 7.76 -16.04 17.48
N GLN A 321 8.94 -15.92 18.08
CA GLN A 321 9.72 -17.06 18.57
C GLN A 321 8.97 -17.82 19.67
N ASP A 322 8.27 -17.11 20.56
CA ASP A 322 7.46 -17.70 21.62
C ASP A 322 6.33 -18.53 21.04
N PHE A 323 5.57 -17.97 20.09
CA PHE A 323 4.53 -18.71 19.37
C PHE A 323 5.08 -19.96 18.67
N VAL A 324 6.22 -19.85 17.97
CA VAL A 324 6.84 -20.99 17.28
C VAL A 324 7.26 -22.07 18.27
N ARG A 325 7.92 -21.70 19.38
CA ARG A 325 8.35 -22.65 20.42
C ARG A 325 7.15 -23.41 21.00
N ASP A 326 6.09 -22.68 21.34
CA ASP A 326 4.99 -23.21 22.14
C ASP A 326 3.98 -23.98 21.30
N HIS A 327 3.76 -23.55 20.04
CA HIS A 327 2.67 -24.04 19.20
C HIS A 327 3.08 -24.68 17.88
N VAL A 328 4.36 -24.62 17.47
CA VAL A 328 4.77 -25.13 16.14
C VAL A 328 5.73 -26.34 16.27
N VAL A 329 5.55 -27.33 15.39
CA VAL A 329 6.31 -28.58 15.34
C VAL A 329 7.41 -28.50 14.28
N GLY A 330 8.65 -28.81 14.67
CA GLY A 330 9.80 -28.96 13.76
C GLY A 330 10.21 -27.68 13.02
N VAL A 331 9.97 -26.54 13.65
CA VAL A 331 10.51 -25.22 13.25
C VAL A 331 11.47 -24.76 14.35
N ASP A 332 12.67 -24.33 13.97
CA ASP A 332 13.67 -23.85 14.93
C ASP A 332 13.31 -22.44 15.42
N ALA A 333 12.79 -22.35 16.65
CA ALA A 333 12.42 -21.09 17.27
C ALA A 333 13.63 -20.30 17.82
N THR A 334 14.83 -20.89 17.91
CA THR A 334 15.96 -20.31 18.66
C THR A 334 16.71 -19.26 17.86
N VAL A 335 16.95 -19.53 16.58
CA VAL A 335 17.68 -18.63 15.68
C VAL A 335 16.91 -18.46 14.38
N PRO A 336 16.36 -17.26 14.12
CA PRO A 336 15.82 -16.93 12.81
C PRO A 336 16.83 -17.17 11.67
N ALA A 337 16.39 -17.78 10.58
CA ALA A 337 17.16 -17.88 9.35
C ALA A 337 17.36 -16.48 8.72
N SER A 338 16.34 -15.63 8.79
CA SER A 338 16.43 -14.21 8.47
C SER A 338 15.24 -13.43 9.06
N THR A 339 15.36 -12.11 9.09
CA THR A 339 14.30 -11.19 9.50
C THR A 339 14.18 -10.07 8.48
N VAL A 340 12.95 -9.57 8.29
CA VAL A 340 12.65 -8.49 7.37
C VAL A 340 11.72 -7.47 8.02
N SER A 341 11.80 -6.21 7.59
CA SER A 341 10.82 -5.17 7.95
C SER A 341 10.13 -4.59 6.74
N CYS A 342 8.87 -4.23 6.90
CA CYS A 342 8.13 -3.43 5.92
C CYS A 342 7.23 -2.41 6.61
N LEU A 343 6.80 -1.40 5.85
CA LEU A 343 5.87 -0.40 6.34
C LEU A 343 4.44 -0.81 6.03
N GLN A 344 3.56 -0.82 7.03
CA GLN A 344 2.11 -0.92 6.83
C GLN A 344 1.49 0.44 7.13
N THR A 345 0.99 1.10 6.08
CA THR A 345 0.36 2.42 6.19
C THR A 345 -1.13 2.27 6.48
N ASN A 346 -1.55 2.77 7.64
CA ASN A 346 -2.91 2.74 8.10
C ASN A 346 -3.46 4.17 8.26
N VAL A 347 -4.78 4.28 8.16
CA VAL A 347 -5.54 5.42 8.71
C VAL A 347 -6.39 4.90 9.88
N PHE A 348 -7.23 5.74 10.47
CA PHE A 348 -7.87 5.48 11.76
C PHE A 348 -8.67 4.15 11.86
N ASP A 349 -9.21 3.66 10.75
CA ASP A 349 -10.02 2.44 10.65
C ASP A 349 -9.28 1.28 9.95
N ASN A 350 -7.98 1.43 9.69
CA ASN A 350 -7.18 0.48 8.93
C ASN A 350 -7.71 0.21 7.50
N MET A 351 -8.65 0.99 6.96
CA MET A 351 -9.15 0.84 5.58
C MET A 351 -8.33 1.60 4.54
N PHE A 352 -8.53 1.25 3.27
CA PHE A 352 -7.91 1.95 2.15
C PHE A 352 -8.34 3.41 2.11
N VAL A 353 -7.47 4.23 1.56
CA VAL A 353 -7.90 5.45 0.87
C VAL A 353 -7.87 5.13 -0.62
N LEU A 354 -8.99 5.29 -1.31
CA LEU A 354 -9.10 5.20 -2.77
C LEU A 354 -10.13 6.24 -3.23
N ASP A 355 -9.66 7.43 -3.56
CA ASP A 355 -10.54 8.55 -3.89
C ASP A 355 -9.87 9.55 -4.84
N PHE A 356 -10.65 10.48 -5.37
CA PHE A 356 -10.09 11.69 -5.96
C PHE A 356 -9.69 12.67 -4.84
N LEU A 357 -8.65 13.46 -5.09
CA LEU A 357 -8.35 14.58 -4.21
C LEU A 357 -9.52 15.59 -4.25
N PRO A 358 -10.05 16.06 -3.10
CA PRO A 358 -11.19 16.98 -3.08
C PRO A 358 -10.90 18.27 -3.84
N GLU A 359 -11.92 18.77 -4.55
CA GLU A 359 -11.80 19.91 -5.48
C GLU A 359 -11.19 21.15 -4.81
N LYS A 360 -11.57 21.44 -3.56
CA LYS A 360 -11.04 22.56 -2.77
C LYS A 360 -9.51 22.56 -2.64
N TYR A 361 -8.85 21.42 -2.80
CA TYR A 361 -7.39 21.29 -2.70
C TYR A 361 -6.68 21.32 -4.07
N LEU A 362 -7.39 21.30 -5.19
CA LEU A 362 -6.80 21.21 -6.53
C LEU A 362 -6.15 22.52 -7.01
N ARG A 363 -6.23 23.61 -6.24
CA ARG A 363 -5.63 24.92 -6.57
C ARG A 363 -6.01 25.42 -7.98
N GLY A 364 -7.26 25.22 -8.37
CA GLY A 364 -7.80 25.58 -9.68
C GLY A 364 -7.53 24.56 -10.80
N GLY A 365 -6.84 23.44 -10.50
CA GLY A 365 -6.69 22.33 -11.43
C GLY A 365 -8.03 21.63 -11.71
N ALA A 366 -8.12 20.98 -12.87
CA ALA A 366 -9.35 20.32 -13.32
C ALA A 366 -9.90 19.31 -12.31
N GLU A 367 -11.23 19.24 -12.16
CA GLU A 367 -11.91 18.24 -11.31
C GLU A 367 -11.50 16.81 -11.68
N LYS A 368 -11.48 15.94 -10.66
CA LYS A 368 -11.16 14.51 -10.80
C LYS A 368 -9.86 14.27 -11.59
N SER A 369 -8.88 15.15 -11.41
CA SER A 369 -7.59 15.04 -12.10
C SER A 369 -6.52 14.32 -11.30
N ILE A 370 -6.72 14.15 -10.00
CA ILE A 370 -5.79 13.47 -9.10
C ILE A 370 -6.53 12.36 -8.36
N ALA A 371 -6.18 11.11 -8.64
CA ALA A 371 -6.60 9.96 -7.86
C ALA A 371 -5.52 9.62 -6.81
N VAL A 372 -5.92 9.24 -5.61
CA VAL A 372 -5.03 8.90 -4.50
C VAL A 372 -5.37 7.52 -3.98
N PHE A 373 -4.35 6.69 -3.83
CA PHE A 373 -4.43 5.43 -3.13
C PHE A 373 -3.34 5.31 -2.07
N THR A 374 -3.72 4.91 -0.84
CA THR A 374 -2.77 4.49 0.19
C THR A 374 -3.34 3.41 1.10
N ALA A 375 -2.53 2.39 1.38
CA ALA A 375 -2.80 1.29 2.31
C ALA A 375 -1.54 0.43 2.52
N GLY A 376 -1.45 -0.28 3.65
CA GLY A 376 -0.33 -1.20 3.95
C GLY A 376 -0.56 -2.68 3.64
N TRP A 377 -1.81 -3.14 3.45
CA TRP A 377 -2.18 -4.57 3.38
C TRP A 377 -2.93 -4.98 2.08
N ALA A 378 -2.86 -4.13 1.05
CA ALA A 378 -3.67 -4.24 -0.16
C ALA A 378 -3.13 -5.14 -1.28
N MET A 379 -2.05 -5.90 -1.04
CA MET A 379 -1.41 -6.69 -2.12
C MET A 379 -2.38 -7.61 -2.86
N LYS A 380 -3.34 -8.20 -2.12
CA LYS A 380 -4.38 -9.09 -2.67
C LYS A 380 -5.36 -8.42 -3.63
N PHE A 381 -5.40 -7.08 -3.67
CA PHE A 381 -6.27 -6.31 -4.55
C PHE A 381 -5.50 -5.61 -5.67
N VAL A 382 -4.20 -5.84 -5.83
CA VAL A 382 -3.35 -5.09 -6.77
C VAL A 382 -3.92 -5.01 -8.20
N PRO A 383 -4.37 -6.10 -8.83
CA PRO A 383 -4.98 -6.01 -10.16
C PRO A 383 -6.27 -5.16 -10.16
N THR A 384 -7.15 -5.37 -9.17
CA THR A 384 -8.38 -4.60 -9.00
C THR A 384 -8.12 -3.11 -8.81
N LEU A 385 -7.14 -2.76 -7.97
CA LEU A 385 -6.77 -1.37 -7.69
C LEU A 385 -6.11 -0.71 -8.89
N GLY A 386 -5.30 -1.45 -9.66
CA GLY A 386 -4.76 -0.98 -10.93
C GLY A 386 -5.86 -0.59 -11.90
N LYS A 387 -6.85 -1.49 -12.09
CA LYS A 387 -8.04 -1.25 -12.92
C LYS A 387 -8.83 -0.05 -12.43
N ALA A 388 -9.11 0.01 -11.12
CA ALA A 388 -9.89 1.08 -10.52
C ALA A 388 -9.25 2.46 -10.73
N LEU A 389 -7.95 2.58 -10.47
CA LEU A 389 -7.20 3.82 -10.64
C LEU A 389 -7.09 4.25 -12.11
N ALA A 390 -6.94 3.29 -13.04
CA ALA A 390 -6.97 3.57 -14.46
C ALA A 390 -8.35 4.10 -14.92
N GLU A 391 -9.44 3.46 -14.51
CA GLU A 391 -10.81 3.91 -14.79
C GLU A 391 -11.07 5.31 -14.22
N MET A 392 -10.65 5.55 -12.97
CA MET A 392 -10.77 6.85 -12.33
C MET A 392 -10.03 7.93 -13.11
N ALA A 393 -8.78 7.68 -13.52
CA ALA A 393 -7.99 8.66 -14.27
C ALA A 393 -8.54 8.92 -15.68
N LEU A 394 -8.94 7.86 -16.40
CA LEU A 394 -9.34 7.93 -17.81
C LEU A 394 -10.80 8.33 -18.01
N THR A 395 -11.69 7.96 -17.09
CA THR A 395 -13.15 8.13 -17.24
C THR A 395 -13.79 8.97 -16.13
N GLY A 396 -13.06 9.27 -15.05
CA GLY A 396 -13.58 10.05 -13.92
C GLY A 396 -14.48 9.27 -12.97
N LYS A 397 -14.52 7.93 -13.07
CA LYS A 397 -15.29 7.04 -12.19
C LYS A 397 -14.69 5.62 -12.16
N SER A 398 -15.03 4.85 -11.13
CA SER A 398 -14.79 3.40 -11.05
C SER A 398 -15.77 2.79 -10.05
N ASP A 399 -16.25 1.57 -10.32
CA ASP A 399 -17.15 0.83 -9.42
C ASP A 399 -16.44 0.32 -8.15
N TYR A 400 -15.11 0.39 -8.10
CA TYR A 400 -14.30 0.00 -6.94
C TYR A 400 -13.95 1.18 -6.03
N LYS A 401 -14.29 2.41 -6.42
CA LYS A 401 -14.16 3.62 -5.58
C LYS A 401 -15.38 3.72 -4.65
N LEU A 402 -15.42 2.81 -3.68
CA LEU A 402 -16.51 2.70 -2.70
C LEU A 402 -16.48 3.85 -1.68
N ASP A 403 -17.62 4.14 -1.06
CA ASP A 403 -17.73 5.21 -0.05
C ASP A 403 -16.91 4.89 1.21
N GLU A 404 -16.79 3.60 1.54
CA GLU A 404 -15.95 3.07 2.61
C GLU A 404 -14.45 3.36 2.40
N PHE A 405 -14.03 3.67 1.17
CA PHE A 405 -12.66 4.06 0.85
C PHE A 405 -12.48 5.57 0.65
N SER A 406 -13.54 6.36 0.83
CA SER A 406 -13.48 7.80 0.61
C SER A 406 -12.44 8.45 1.53
N ILE A 407 -11.69 9.42 0.97
CA ILE A 407 -10.70 10.21 1.72
C ILE A 407 -11.35 11.17 2.73
N THR A 408 -12.66 11.40 2.61
CA THR A 408 -13.47 12.23 3.50
C THR A 408 -14.56 11.43 4.20
N ARG A 409 -14.44 10.10 4.26
CA ARG A 409 -15.40 9.26 4.99
C ARG A 409 -15.48 9.66 6.47
N PRO A 410 -16.62 9.45 7.14
CA PRO A 410 -16.78 9.79 8.56
C PRO A 410 -15.69 9.14 9.41
N ALA A 411 -15.10 9.93 10.30
CA ALA A 411 -14.11 9.49 11.27
C ALA A 411 -14.50 10.00 12.66
N PRO A 412 -14.04 9.35 13.75
CA PRO A 412 -14.13 9.92 15.09
C PRO A 412 -13.51 11.32 15.15
N GLU A 413 -13.99 12.16 16.06
CA GLU A 413 -13.47 13.52 16.22
C GLU A 413 -11.95 13.51 16.44
N GLY A 414 -11.23 14.31 15.63
CA GLY A 414 -9.77 14.40 15.68
C GLY A 414 -9.03 13.25 14.98
N LYS A 415 -9.75 12.31 14.36
CA LYS A 415 -9.21 11.20 13.57
C LYS A 415 -9.50 11.35 12.07
N GLU A 416 -9.89 12.53 11.63
CA GLU A 416 -10.11 12.84 10.22
C GLU A 416 -8.88 12.48 9.40
N ILE A 417 -9.11 11.88 8.23
CA ILE A 417 -8.04 11.40 7.36
C ILE A 417 -7.23 12.59 6.85
N ILE A 418 -7.87 13.64 6.35
CA ILE A 418 -7.18 14.84 5.87
C ILE A 418 -6.83 15.72 7.07
N VAL A 419 -5.54 16.10 7.15
CA VAL A 419 -5.03 17.08 8.10
C VAL A 419 -4.48 18.26 7.32
N GLU A 420 -4.99 19.46 7.59
CA GLU A 420 -4.46 20.69 6.99
C GLU A 420 -3.19 21.11 7.71
N ASP A 421 -2.14 21.46 6.96
CA ASP A 421 -0.87 21.90 7.54
C ASP A 421 -0.90 23.43 7.79
N PRO A 422 -1.00 23.88 9.06
CA PRO A 422 -1.11 25.29 9.40
C PRO A 422 0.14 26.11 9.01
N VAL A 423 1.30 25.47 8.80
CA VAL A 423 2.54 26.16 8.42
C VAL A 423 2.46 26.71 6.99
N SER A 424 1.68 26.06 6.13
CA SER A 424 1.64 26.39 4.70
C SER A 424 0.60 27.46 4.33
N ILE A 425 -0.40 27.71 5.18
CA ILE A 425 -1.38 28.80 4.99
C ILE A 425 -0.68 30.18 5.13
N ASN A 426 0.31 30.29 6.02
CA ASN A 426 1.02 31.55 6.30
C ASN A 426 2.07 31.95 5.24
N ALA A 427 2.54 31.01 4.40
CA ALA A 427 3.51 31.31 3.35
C ALA A 427 2.86 31.99 2.12
N SER A 428 1.62 31.62 1.79
CA SER A 428 0.82 32.26 0.73
C SER A 428 0.36 33.67 1.12
N VAL A 429 -0.09 33.87 2.36
CA VAL A 429 -0.56 35.18 2.85
C VAL A 429 0.59 36.19 2.96
N LYS A 430 1.80 35.76 3.35
CA LYS A 430 2.98 36.65 3.38
C LYS A 430 3.47 37.03 1.97
N LYS A 431 3.33 36.16 0.97
CA LYS A 431 3.75 36.49 -0.41
C LYS A 431 2.83 37.51 -1.07
N GLU A 432 1.51 37.43 -0.83
CA GLU A 432 0.55 38.41 -1.35
C GLU A 432 0.69 39.78 -0.66
N ALA A 433 0.95 39.81 0.65
CA ALA A 433 1.19 41.06 1.38
C ALA A 433 2.49 41.77 0.98
N THR A 434 3.51 41.02 0.52
CA THR A 434 4.79 41.61 0.08
C THR A 434 4.73 42.16 -1.35
N LEU A 435 3.86 41.61 -2.20
CA LEU A 435 3.65 42.08 -3.57
C LEU A 435 2.76 43.33 -3.65
N SER A 436 1.79 43.50 -2.74
CA SER A 436 0.92 44.67 -2.70
C SER A 436 1.60 45.95 -2.18
N LEU A 437 2.68 45.83 -1.41
CA LEU A 437 3.45 46.96 -0.87
C LEU A 437 4.53 47.51 -1.81
N SER A 438 4.72 46.92 -3.01
CA SER A 438 5.77 47.32 -3.97
C SER A 438 5.28 48.17 -5.15
N ARG A 439 4.01 48.57 -5.16
CA ARG A 439 3.41 49.40 -6.23
C ARG A 439 2.76 50.67 -5.69
N THR A 440 3.52 51.47 -4.97
CA THR A 440 3.23 52.89 -4.82
C THR A 440 4.53 53.65 -4.61
N ASP A 441 4.64 54.77 -5.30
CA ASP A 441 5.64 55.84 -5.16
C ASP A 441 6.99 55.70 -5.89
N CYS A 442 6.94 56.05 -7.18
CA CYS A 442 8.06 56.73 -7.83
C CYS A 442 7.52 57.76 -8.86
N THR A 443 7.20 58.96 -8.37
CA THR A 443 7.08 60.16 -9.20
C THR A 443 8.16 61.15 -8.81
N GLN A 444 8.86 61.60 -9.86
CA GLN A 444 10.01 62.48 -9.89
C GLN A 444 9.78 63.84 -9.21
N SER A 445 10.82 64.38 -8.59
CA SER A 445 11.09 65.82 -8.63
C SER A 445 12.60 66.09 -8.65
N GLN A 446 13.03 66.79 -9.69
CA GLN A 446 14.33 67.44 -9.79
C GLN A 446 14.30 68.75 -8.99
N GLY A 447 15.42 69.15 -8.37
CA GLY A 447 15.55 70.50 -7.83
C GLY A 447 16.70 70.75 -6.85
N SER A 448 17.90 70.97 -7.39
CA SER A 448 18.89 72.01 -6.99
C SER A 448 19.34 72.23 -5.52
N SER A 449 20.67 72.11 -5.38
CA SER A 449 21.64 73.00 -4.69
C SER A 449 21.85 72.96 -3.17
N CYS A 450 23.06 72.49 -2.82
CA CYS A 450 24.06 73.05 -1.89
C CYS A 450 23.60 73.95 -0.72
N ARG A 451 23.90 73.51 0.51
CA ARG A 451 24.93 74.14 1.38
C ARG A 451 25.16 73.34 2.66
N SER A 452 26.43 73.35 3.06
CA SER A 452 27.01 72.85 4.30
C SER A 452 26.61 73.65 5.55
N ASN A 453 26.38 72.94 6.66
CA ASN A 453 27.15 73.07 7.90
C ASN A 453 26.92 71.85 8.79
#